data_AF-A0A9P1DJQ6-F1
#
_entry.id   AF-A0A9P1DJQ6-F1
#
_cell.length_a   1.000
_cell.length_b   1.000
_cell.length_c   1.000
_cell.angle_alpha   90.00
_cell.angle_beta   90.00
_cell.angle_gamma   90.00
#
_symmetry.space_group_name_H-M   'P 1'
#
loop_
_entity.id
_entity.type
_entity.pdbx_description
1 polymer ?
#
loop_
_entity_poly.entity_id
_entity_poly.type
_entity_poly.pdbx_seq_one_letter_code
_entity_poly.pdbx_strand_id
1 'polypeptide(L)'
;MLQKQAMMQRMQQKQKEAVEGHTDDSTAEDSEVWQCATCREAGSQENPLAMLAAVGEFRGRSHHLGGHPGFRRFTSCRHMVHISCGQRHALDGQSQAAALRRFSFYNIEGGEFGCPMCRSVANCLVPCVPDKELFESPSFWDEA
;
A
#
# COMPACT_ATOMS: atom_id res chain seq x y z
N MET A 1 5.13 32.33 -51.62
CA MET A 1 6.20 31.59 -50.90
C MET A 1 6.46 32.13 -49.49
N LEU A 2 6.39 33.45 -49.24
CA LEU A 2 6.63 34.07 -47.92
C LEU A 2 5.75 33.53 -46.76
N GLN A 3 4.47 33.21 -47.00
CA GLN A 3 3.58 32.72 -45.94
C GLN A 3 3.99 31.34 -45.38
N LYS A 4 4.56 30.45 -46.20
CA LYS A 4 5.02 29.13 -45.75
C LYS A 4 6.29 29.23 -44.89
N GLN A 5 7.18 30.17 -45.21
CA GLN A 5 8.38 30.42 -44.40
C GLN A 5 8.04 30.98 -43.02
N ALA A 6 7.09 31.92 -42.95
CA ALA A 6 6.65 32.48 -41.66
C ALA A 6 5.98 31.43 -40.75
N MET A 7 5.27 30.47 -41.33
CA MET A 7 4.65 29.37 -40.56
C MET A 7 5.69 28.39 -40.01
N MET A 8 6.72 28.02 -40.80
CA MET A 8 7.80 27.16 -40.32
C MET A 8 8.63 27.82 -39.21
N GLN A 9 8.90 29.12 -39.30
CA GLN A 9 9.63 29.85 -38.25
C GLN A 9 8.86 29.86 -36.93
N ARG A 10 7.53 30.05 -36.97
CA ARG A 10 6.69 29.96 -35.76
C ARG A 10 6.65 28.56 -35.15
N MET A 11 6.68 27.52 -35.98
CA MET A 11 6.70 26.13 -35.50
C MET A 11 8.05 25.80 -34.85
N GLN A 12 9.15 26.24 -35.44
CA GLN A 12 10.49 26.07 -34.87
C GLN A 12 10.66 26.86 -33.57
N GLN A 13 10.10 28.07 -33.49
CA GLN A 13 10.15 28.88 -32.28
C GLN A 13 9.35 28.24 -31.13
N LYS A 14 8.14 27.72 -31.41
CA LYS A 14 7.36 26.95 -30.43
C LYS A 14 8.05 25.67 -29.97
N GLN A 15 8.77 24.99 -30.87
CA GLN A 15 9.56 23.81 -30.49
C GLN A 15 10.75 24.19 -29.60
N LYS A 16 11.39 25.33 -29.87
CA LYS A 16 12.52 25.82 -29.06
C LYS A 16 12.07 26.25 -27.66
N GLU A 17 10.94 26.94 -27.56
CA GLU A 17 10.30 27.31 -26.29
C GLU A 17 9.86 26.07 -25.48
N ALA A 18 9.40 25.00 -26.15
CA ALA A 18 9.04 23.75 -25.48
C ALA A 18 10.25 22.97 -24.93
N VAL A 19 11.43 23.14 -25.52
CA VAL A 19 12.68 22.50 -25.07
C VAL A 19 13.35 23.30 -23.96
N GLU A 20 13.29 24.63 -24.02
CA GLU A 20 13.92 25.52 -23.02
C GLU A 20 13.08 25.68 -21.73
N GLY A 21 11.81 25.28 -21.73
CA GLY A 21 10.93 25.32 -20.55
C GLY A 21 11.02 24.09 -19.62
N HIS A 22 11.89 23.12 -19.89
CA HIS A 22 12.10 21.96 -19.03
C HIS A 22 13.32 22.18 -18.12
N THR A 23 13.17 23.10 -17.17
CA THR A 23 14.04 23.10 -15.99
C THR A 23 13.58 21.94 -15.11
N ASP A 24 14.32 20.85 -15.15
CA ASP A 24 14.22 19.71 -14.24
C ASP A 24 14.70 20.17 -12.85
N ASP A 25 13.85 20.95 -12.18
CA ASP A 25 14.01 21.38 -10.79
C ASP A 25 13.42 20.27 -9.89
N SER A 26 13.98 19.07 -10.01
CA SER A 26 13.69 17.93 -9.13
C SER A 26 14.68 17.91 -7.96
N THR A 27 14.83 19.04 -7.26
CA THR A 27 15.43 19.07 -5.92
C THR A 27 14.36 18.98 -4.85
N ALA A 28 13.75 17.81 -4.73
CA ALA A 28 13.13 17.35 -3.50
C ALA A 28 13.06 15.83 -3.58
N GLU A 29 13.85 15.16 -2.75
CA GLU A 29 13.55 13.80 -2.34
C GLU A 29 12.16 13.83 -1.68
N ASP A 30 11.09 13.76 -2.47
CA ASP A 30 9.76 13.39 -2.00
C ASP A 30 9.86 11.91 -1.61
N SER A 31 10.52 11.67 -0.48
CA SER A 31 10.39 10.43 0.26
C SER A 31 8.91 10.32 0.61
N GLU A 32 8.17 9.61 -0.22
CA GLU A 32 6.72 9.46 -0.16
C GLU A 32 6.34 9.00 1.25
N VAL A 33 5.99 9.95 2.12
CA VAL A 33 5.73 9.66 3.53
C VAL A 33 4.50 8.78 3.57
N TRP A 34 4.69 7.53 3.99
CA TRP A 34 3.58 6.59 4.10
C TRP A 34 2.52 7.14 5.06
N GLN A 35 1.26 7.11 4.64
CA GLN A 35 0.12 7.65 5.39
C GLN A 35 -0.90 6.58 5.69
N CYS A 36 -1.57 6.73 6.83
CA CYS A 36 -2.70 5.91 7.22
C CYS A 36 -3.89 6.19 6.30
N ALA A 37 -4.43 5.13 5.70
CA ALA A 37 -5.58 5.23 4.81
C ALA A 37 -6.87 5.69 5.52
N THR A 38 -6.94 5.55 6.84
CA THR A 38 -8.10 5.92 7.66
C THR A 38 -8.03 7.37 8.13
N CYS A 39 -6.95 7.79 8.80
CA CYS A 39 -6.85 9.14 9.39
C CYS A 39 -5.97 10.12 8.60
N ARG A 40 -5.27 9.65 7.54
CA ARG A 40 -4.34 10.45 6.71
C ARG A 40 -3.09 10.97 7.40
N GLU A 41 -2.88 10.63 8.66
CA GLU A 41 -1.63 10.93 9.37
C GLU A 41 -0.52 9.94 9.00
N ALA A 42 0.73 10.39 9.09
CA ALA A 42 1.91 9.57 8.85
C ALA A 42 2.10 8.50 9.95
N GLY A 43 2.89 7.47 9.64
CA GLY A 43 3.38 6.54 10.66
C GLY A 43 4.42 7.17 11.57
N SER A 44 4.45 6.76 12.84
CA SER A 44 5.52 7.09 13.79
C SER A 44 5.94 5.85 14.58
N GLN A 45 7.01 5.95 15.36
CA GLN A 45 7.46 4.86 16.23
C GLN A 45 6.40 4.50 17.30
N GLU A 46 5.70 5.49 17.84
CA GLU A 46 4.63 5.29 18.83
C GLU A 46 3.31 4.83 18.20
N ASN A 47 3.08 5.16 16.92
CA ASN A 47 1.88 4.80 16.18
C ASN A 47 2.27 4.31 14.79
N PRO A 48 2.78 3.06 14.67
CA PRO A 48 3.32 2.55 13.42
C PRO A 48 2.20 2.21 12.44
N LEU A 49 2.54 2.31 11.15
CA LEU A 49 1.69 1.81 10.09
C LEU A 49 1.80 0.28 10.00
N ALA A 50 0.72 -0.32 9.56
CA ALA A 50 0.62 -1.72 9.25
C ALA A 50 -0.12 -1.92 7.93
N MET A 51 0.36 -2.88 7.16
CA MET A 51 -0.29 -3.32 5.94
C MET A 51 -1.43 -4.27 6.28
N LEU A 52 -2.58 -4.10 5.62
CA LEU A 52 -3.65 -5.08 5.72
C LEU A 52 -3.32 -6.32 4.91
N ALA A 53 -3.42 -7.49 5.53
CA ALA A 53 -3.12 -8.76 4.88
C ALA A 53 -4.11 -9.86 5.26
N ALA A 54 -4.30 -10.80 4.34
CA ALA A 54 -4.96 -12.07 4.59
C ALA A 54 -3.94 -13.21 4.56
N VAL A 55 -3.90 -13.97 5.64
CA VAL A 55 -3.13 -15.20 5.78
C VAL A 55 -4.10 -16.36 5.86
N GLY A 56 -4.00 -17.30 4.94
CA GLY A 56 -4.95 -18.41 4.85
C GLY A 56 -4.32 -19.71 4.39
N GLU A 57 -5.09 -20.78 4.42
CA GLU A 57 -4.68 -22.06 3.85
C GLU A 57 -4.54 -21.95 2.34
N PHE A 58 -3.43 -22.48 1.83
CA PHE A 58 -3.34 -22.72 0.40
C PHE A 58 -4.23 -23.93 0.04
N ARG A 59 -5.45 -23.65 -0.46
CA ARG A 59 -6.39 -24.70 -0.91
C ARG A 59 -6.17 -25.16 -2.36
N GLY A 60 -5.07 -24.74 -2.98
CA GLY A 60 -4.74 -25.14 -4.35
C GLY A 60 -4.26 -26.59 -4.39
N ARG A 61 -4.90 -27.45 -5.19
CA ARG A 61 -4.42 -28.81 -5.48
C ARG A 61 -3.28 -28.85 -6.52
N SER A 62 -2.80 -27.69 -6.95
CA SER A 62 -1.78 -27.59 -7.99
C SER A 62 -0.40 -27.79 -7.39
N HIS A 63 0.16 -28.97 -7.62
CA HIS A 63 1.55 -29.30 -7.31
C HIS A 63 2.55 -28.42 -8.09
N HIS A 64 2.11 -27.81 -9.20
CA HIS A 64 2.95 -27.03 -10.10
C HIS A 64 3.26 -25.60 -9.59
N LEU A 65 2.48 -25.11 -8.62
CA LEU A 65 2.66 -23.77 -8.02
C LEU A 65 3.34 -23.82 -6.65
N GLY A 66 4.04 -24.92 -6.33
CA GLY A 66 4.77 -25.06 -5.06
C GLY A 66 3.85 -25.14 -3.84
N GLY A 67 2.61 -25.58 -4.01
CA GLY A 67 1.66 -25.83 -2.93
C GLY A 67 2.09 -27.03 -2.09
N HIS A 68 3.10 -26.86 -1.24
CA HIS A 68 3.50 -27.86 -0.27
C HIS A 68 2.52 -27.85 0.93
N PRO A 69 2.11 -29.03 1.44
CA PRO A 69 1.39 -29.12 2.69
C PRO A 69 2.13 -28.35 3.79
N GLY A 70 1.42 -27.51 4.54
CA GLY A 70 1.99 -26.67 5.61
C GLY A 70 2.26 -25.21 5.21
N PHE A 71 2.25 -24.85 3.93
CA PHE A 71 2.43 -23.47 3.50
C PHE A 71 1.12 -22.68 3.56
N ARG A 72 1.18 -21.47 4.11
CA ARG A 72 0.06 -20.52 4.16
C ARG A 72 0.18 -19.53 3.01
N ARG A 73 -0.95 -19.20 2.39
CA ARG A 73 -1.03 -18.11 1.40
C ARG A 73 -1.06 -16.78 2.14
N PHE A 74 -0.23 -15.85 1.68
CA PHE A 74 -0.24 -14.45 2.09
C PHE A 74 -0.73 -13.59 0.92
N THR A 75 -1.68 -12.69 1.17
CA THR A 75 -2.11 -11.67 0.19
C THR A 75 -2.30 -10.34 0.88
N SER A 76 -1.96 -9.26 0.18
CA SER A 76 -2.19 -7.90 0.67
C SER A 76 -2.67 -6.97 -0.46
N CYS A 77 -3.49 -5.98 -0.09
CA CYS A 77 -3.90 -4.89 -0.96
C CYS A 77 -2.99 -3.66 -0.90
N ARG A 78 -1.90 -3.72 -0.11
CA ARG A 78 -0.89 -2.65 0.09
C ARG A 78 -1.38 -1.33 0.70
N HIS A 79 -2.67 -1.19 1.02
CA HIS A 79 -3.12 -0.07 1.84
C HIS A 79 -2.58 -0.21 3.26
N MET A 80 -2.09 0.90 3.80
CA MET A 80 -1.53 0.98 5.15
C MET A 80 -2.51 1.69 6.08
N VAL A 81 -2.59 1.25 7.31
CA VAL A 81 -3.35 1.90 8.38
C VAL A 81 -2.50 1.85 9.64
N HIS A 82 -2.70 2.78 10.57
CA HIS A 82 -2.13 2.56 11.91
C HIS A 82 -2.68 1.27 12.51
N ILE A 83 -1.88 0.59 13.33
CA ILE A 83 -2.32 -0.62 14.04
C ILE A 83 -3.64 -0.35 14.79
N SER A 84 -3.70 0.77 15.50
CA SER A 84 -4.88 1.20 16.26
C SER A 84 -6.09 1.48 15.37
N CYS A 85 -5.90 2.17 14.23
CA CYS A 85 -6.96 2.42 13.25
C CYS A 85 -7.49 1.12 12.63
N GLY A 86 -6.60 0.20 12.27
CA GLY A 86 -6.98 -1.10 11.70
C GLY A 86 -7.74 -1.97 12.68
N GLN A 87 -7.31 -2.03 13.94
CA GLN A 87 -7.99 -2.77 15.01
C GLN A 87 -9.40 -2.21 15.27
N ARG A 88 -9.54 -0.89 15.38
CA ARG A 88 -10.84 -0.24 15.56
C ARG A 88 -11.78 -0.55 14.40
N HIS A 89 -11.28 -0.44 13.17
CA HIS A 89 -12.05 -0.76 11.97
C HIS A 89 -12.53 -2.22 11.94
N ALA A 90 -11.68 -3.18 12.32
CA ALA A 90 -12.06 -4.58 12.41
C ALA A 90 -13.15 -4.82 13.47
N LEU A 91 -13.02 -4.20 14.65
CA LEU A 91 -14.00 -4.29 15.74
C LEU A 91 -15.35 -3.64 15.38
N ASP A 92 -15.31 -2.50 14.68
CA ASP A 92 -16.52 -1.83 14.20
C ASP A 92 -17.25 -2.71 13.18
N GLY A 93 -16.50 -3.35 12.27
CA GLY A 93 -17.04 -4.30 11.31
C GLY A 93 -17.70 -5.52 11.98
N GLN A 94 -17.05 -6.09 13.00
CA GLN A 94 -17.59 -7.18 13.81
C GLN A 94 -18.89 -6.76 14.52
N SER A 95 -18.88 -5.59 15.17
CA SER A 95 -20.02 -5.07 15.92
C SER A 95 -21.22 -4.79 15.02
N GLN A 96 -20.99 -4.23 13.82
CA GLN A 96 -22.03 -3.98 12.84
C GLN A 96 -22.62 -5.29 12.29
N ALA A 97 -21.79 -6.29 11.99
CA ALA A 97 -22.25 -7.60 11.54
C ALA A 97 -23.14 -8.29 12.60
N ALA A 98 -22.73 -8.23 13.87
CA ALA A 98 -23.49 -8.79 14.98
C ALA A 98 -24.82 -8.06 15.21
N ALA A 99 -24.81 -6.72 15.22
CA ALA A 99 -25.99 -5.90 15.49
C ALA A 99 -27.06 -6.03 14.40
N LEU A 100 -26.65 -6.06 13.13
CA LEU A 100 -27.59 -6.02 12.00
C LEU A 100 -28.10 -7.41 11.58
N ARG A 101 -27.54 -8.52 12.11
CA ARG A 101 -27.75 -9.90 11.62
C ARG A 101 -27.71 -9.99 10.10
N ARG A 102 -26.93 -9.13 9.46
CA ARG A 102 -26.84 -9.03 8.00
C ARG A 102 -25.80 -10.01 7.48
N PHE A 103 -26.00 -10.43 6.25
CA PHE A 103 -24.99 -11.11 5.47
C PHE A 103 -23.71 -10.26 5.43
N SER A 104 -22.59 -10.85 5.86
CA SER A 104 -21.25 -10.27 5.72
C SER A 104 -20.54 -10.93 4.54
N PHE A 105 -19.81 -10.13 3.76
CA PHE A 105 -18.95 -10.62 2.68
C PHE A 105 -17.64 -11.25 3.20
N TYR A 106 -17.38 -11.13 4.50
CA TYR A 106 -16.16 -11.60 5.16
C TYR A 106 -16.52 -12.64 6.23
N ASN A 107 -15.65 -13.63 6.46
CA ASN A 107 -15.77 -14.57 7.56
C ASN A 107 -15.40 -13.89 8.90
N ILE A 108 -16.36 -13.16 9.46
CA ILE A 108 -16.20 -12.40 10.71
C ILE A 108 -15.80 -13.33 11.87
N GLU A 109 -16.38 -14.53 11.95
CA GLU A 109 -16.05 -15.52 12.99
C GLU A 109 -14.60 -16.03 12.86
N GLY A 110 -14.09 -16.10 11.62
CA GLY A 110 -12.69 -16.41 11.33
C GLY A 110 -11.74 -15.21 11.45
N GLY A 111 -12.21 -14.07 11.95
CA GLY A 111 -11.42 -12.85 12.11
C GLY A 111 -11.17 -12.09 10.81
N GLU A 112 -11.88 -12.39 9.73
CA GLU A 112 -11.76 -11.64 8.48
C GLU A 112 -12.51 -10.31 8.54
N PHE A 113 -11.94 -9.30 7.91
CA PHE A 113 -12.52 -7.98 7.72
C PHE A 113 -12.07 -7.39 6.38
N GLY A 114 -12.82 -6.41 5.88
CA GLY A 114 -12.49 -5.73 4.64
C GLY A 114 -11.57 -4.54 4.86
N CYS A 115 -10.63 -4.32 3.94
CA CYS A 115 -9.87 -3.07 3.90
C CYS A 115 -10.81 -1.85 3.78
N PRO A 116 -10.59 -0.77 4.56
CA PRO A 116 -11.44 0.42 4.51
C PRO A 116 -11.42 1.13 3.15
N MET A 117 -10.38 0.92 2.35
CA MET A 117 -10.21 1.56 1.04
C MET A 117 -10.79 0.74 -0.11
N CYS A 118 -10.33 -0.51 -0.24
CA CYS A 118 -10.58 -1.32 -1.42
C CYS A 118 -11.41 -2.58 -1.15
N ARG A 119 -11.81 -2.81 0.10
CA ARG A 119 -12.61 -3.98 0.53
C ARG A 119 -11.95 -5.34 0.27
N SER A 120 -10.66 -5.37 -0.08
CA SER A 120 -9.88 -6.60 -0.09
C SER A 120 -9.93 -7.26 1.29
N VAL A 121 -10.04 -8.58 1.32
CA VAL A 121 -10.08 -9.35 2.56
C VAL A 121 -8.74 -9.23 3.29
N ALA A 122 -8.82 -9.02 4.59
CA ALA A 122 -7.71 -9.06 5.53
C ALA A 122 -8.15 -9.82 6.79
N ASN A 123 -7.21 -10.45 7.47
CA ASN A 123 -7.43 -11.05 8.79
C ASN A 123 -6.28 -10.74 9.77
N CYS A 124 -5.30 -9.96 9.33
CA CYS A 124 -4.21 -9.50 10.17
C CYS A 124 -3.68 -8.14 9.69
N LEU A 125 -2.96 -7.48 10.59
CA LEU A 125 -2.21 -6.26 10.34
C LEU A 125 -0.73 -6.63 10.44
N VAL A 126 0.01 -6.38 9.37
CA VAL A 126 1.46 -6.65 9.30
C VAL A 126 2.17 -5.34 9.52
N PRO A 127 2.87 -5.13 10.65
CA PRO A 127 3.59 -3.89 10.91
C PRO A 127 4.59 -3.58 9.80
N CYS A 128 4.59 -2.33 9.34
CA CYS A 128 5.60 -1.80 8.44
C CYS A 128 6.63 -1.07 9.30
N VAL A 129 7.79 -1.69 9.53
CA VAL A 129 8.91 -1.04 10.24
C VAL A 129 9.75 -0.29 9.21
N PRO A 130 10.12 0.99 9.43
CA PRO A 130 10.99 1.71 8.51
C PRO A 130 12.33 0.99 8.32
N ASP A 131 12.79 0.85 7.07
CA ASP A 131 13.99 0.07 6.70
C ASP A 131 15.26 0.50 7.45
N LYS A 132 15.37 1.78 7.82
CA LYS A 132 16.53 2.31 8.56
C LYS A 132 16.72 1.63 9.92
N GLU A 133 15.64 1.27 10.60
CA GLU A 133 15.73 0.66 11.94
C GLU A 133 16.06 -0.85 11.88
N LEU A 134 15.71 -1.52 10.78
CA LEU A 134 15.92 -2.97 10.62
C LEU A 134 17.32 -3.32 10.09
N PHE A 135 17.86 -2.53 9.16
CA PHE A 135 19.08 -2.89 8.43
C PHE A 135 20.32 -2.08 8.82
N GLU A 136 20.17 -0.97 9.54
CA GLU A 136 21.32 -0.16 10.00
C GLU A 136 21.79 -0.54 11.42
N SER A 137 21.17 -1.54 12.08
CA SER A 137 21.72 -2.08 13.34
C SER A 137 22.89 -3.03 13.02
N PRO A 138 24.14 -2.70 13.42
CA PRO A 138 25.28 -3.58 13.17
C PRO A 138 25.12 -4.94 13.85
N SER A 139 24.45 -4.94 15.01
CA SER A 139 24.25 -6.12 15.85
C SER A 139 23.37 -7.21 15.25
N PHE A 140 22.59 -6.94 14.20
CA PHE A 140 21.70 -7.96 13.64
C PHE A 140 22.46 -9.04 12.85
N TRP A 141 23.62 -8.70 12.27
CA TRP A 141 24.42 -9.61 11.46
C TRP A 141 25.62 -10.19 12.20
N ASP A 142 25.98 -9.64 13.37
CA ASP A 142 27.16 -10.06 14.14
C ASP A 142 26.93 -11.33 14.98
N GLU A 143 25.72 -11.90 14.99
CA GLU A 143 25.38 -13.15 15.71
C GLU A 143 25.00 -14.34 14.79
N ALA A 144 25.34 -14.28 13.50
CA ALA A 144 25.09 -15.38 12.53
C ALA A 144 26.35 -16.22 12.23
#